data_AF-A0AAW6TWC2-F1
#
_entry.id   AF-A0AAW6TWC2-F1
#
_cell.length_a   1.000
_cell.length_b   1.000
_cell.length_c   1.000
_cell.angle_alpha   90.00
_cell.angle_beta   90.00
_cell.angle_gamma   90.00
#
_symmetry.space_group_name_H-M   'P 1'
#
loop_
_entity.id
_entity.type
_entity.pdbx_description
1 polymer ?
#
loop_
_entity_poly.entity_id
_entity_poly.type
_entity_poly.pdbx_seq_one_letter_code
_entity_poly.pdbx_strand_id
1 'polypeptide(L)'
;MYPAIRRCILVLLVAVATCAQGVAGPAPGQWRGLHVLNYGTDAALVELGEQVPTLAKMGINVLILEINYAFEYQSHPELRMGNTPTTRDGVRKLVATCRANGVRLIPQFSCLGHQSWAKNTFPLLTKYPELDLTPGAFPDNEGIYCREWDPLNPKVYEIVLPMLDELIEAFDADAMHVGMDEVFLIGSEHSPSTKGKDPAKVFAKAVNDLHAHLVGKRGVEMLMWGDRFIDSKVYPYGRWEASDNGTAGAIDLVPKDIIICDWHYGQRDSYPSVPMFIEKGFRVWPAGWNKVEATNALIQYGQRFDGPKMLGHLFTTWSGRKKWSEFPPVVEGLKLLTKAD
;
A
#
# COMPACT_ATOMS: atom_id res chain seq x y z
N MET A 1 10.41 80.89 -15.26
CA MET A 1 9.13 80.20 -15.57
C MET A 1 9.50 78.77 -15.98
N TYR A 2 9.17 77.80 -15.13
CA TYR A 2 9.33 76.32 -15.21
C TYR A 2 10.73 75.68 -15.43
N PRO A 3 11.21 74.83 -14.49
CA PRO A 3 12.27 73.86 -14.76
C PRO A 3 11.70 72.53 -15.30
N ALA A 4 12.41 71.94 -16.26
CA ALA A 4 12.06 70.68 -16.90
C ALA A 4 12.28 69.48 -15.95
N ILE A 5 11.18 68.80 -15.60
CA ILE A 5 11.20 67.54 -14.85
C ILE A 5 11.48 66.40 -15.83
N ARG A 6 12.66 65.78 -15.72
CA ARG A 6 12.97 64.50 -16.38
C ARG A 6 12.12 63.41 -15.72
N ARG A 7 11.13 62.89 -16.45
CA ARG A 7 10.40 61.68 -16.06
C ARG A 7 11.25 60.45 -16.41
N CYS A 8 11.87 59.84 -15.40
CA CYS A 8 12.34 58.46 -15.49
C CYS A 8 11.11 57.54 -15.53
N ILE A 9 10.88 56.87 -16.64
CA ILE A 9 9.90 55.77 -16.72
C ILE A 9 10.57 54.55 -16.10
N LEU A 10 10.21 54.27 -14.84
CA LEU A 10 10.54 53.00 -14.19
C LEU A 10 9.54 51.96 -14.70
N VAL A 11 9.96 51.12 -15.64
CA VAL A 11 9.17 49.96 -16.08
C VAL A 11 9.24 48.93 -14.96
N LEU A 12 8.20 48.87 -14.13
CA LEU A 12 8.00 47.78 -13.17
C LEU A 12 7.64 46.52 -13.96
N LEU A 13 8.62 45.65 -14.20
CA LEU A 13 8.38 44.28 -14.63
C LEU A 13 7.77 43.52 -13.44
N VAL A 14 6.44 43.45 -13.40
CA VAL A 14 5.73 42.52 -12.52
C VAL A 14 5.98 41.12 -13.07
N ALA A 15 6.97 40.44 -12.51
CA ALA A 15 7.12 39.00 -12.69
C ALA A 15 5.90 38.34 -12.02
N VAL A 16 4.94 37.90 -12.84
CA VAL A 16 3.89 36.99 -12.38
C VAL A 16 4.57 35.67 -12.07
N ALA A 17 4.92 35.47 -10.80
CA ALA A 17 5.25 34.15 -10.29
C ALA A 17 3.96 33.33 -10.39
N THR A 18 3.84 32.52 -11.43
CA THR A 18 2.89 31.41 -11.44
C THR A 18 3.34 30.45 -10.36
N CYS A 19 2.82 30.62 -9.14
CA CYS A 19 2.78 29.54 -8.18
C CYS A 19 2.10 28.37 -8.88
N ALA A 20 2.86 27.32 -9.19
CA ALA A 20 2.29 26.03 -9.50
C ALA A 20 1.41 25.68 -8.31
N GLN A 21 0.10 25.81 -8.49
CA GLN A 21 -0.87 25.31 -7.53
C GLN A 21 -0.60 23.82 -7.45
N GLY A 22 -0.08 23.38 -6.30
CA GLY A 22 0.00 21.97 -5.98
C GLY A 22 -1.36 21.35 -6.26
N VAL A 23 -1.36 20.17 -6.88
CA VAL A 23 -2.57 19.40 -7.15
C VAL A 23 -3.32 19.27 -5.83
N ALA A 24 -4.46 19.97 -5.72
CA ALA A 24 -5.30 19.87 -4.56
C ALA A 24 -5.81 18.41 -4.49
N GLY A 25 -5.39 17.69 -3.45
CA GLY A 25 -5.89 16.36 -3.16
C GLY A 25 -7.41 16.37 -2.91
N PRO A 26 -8.07 15.20 -2.95
CA PRO A 26 -9.50 15.09 -2.70
C PRO A 26 -9.89 15.70 -1.35
N ALA A 27 -11.14 16.20 -1.26
CA ALA A 27 -11.69 16.79 -0.05
C ALA A 27 -11.47 15.88 1.19
N PRO A 28 -11.25 16.46 2.39
CA PRO A 28 -11.17 15.66 3.61
C PRO A 28 -12.51 14.95 3.83
N GLY A 29 -12.54 13.61 3.84
CA GLY A 29 -13.80 12.90 4.07
C GLY A 29 -13.74 11.39 3.96
N GLN A 30 -13.77 10.82 2.76
CA GLN A 30 -13.88 9.37 2.59
C GLN A 30 -13.17 8.85 1.32
N TRP A 31 -12.23 7.93 1.52
CA TRP A 31 -11.54 7.16 0.50
C TRP A 31 -12.38 5.96 0.08
N ARG A 32 -12.65 5.89 -1.23
CA ARG A 32 -13.30 4.79 -1.93
C ARG A 32 -12.24 4.17 -2.82
N GLY A 33 -11.55 3.18 -2.26
CA GLY A 33 -10.34 2.63 -2.83
C GLY A 33 -10.59 1.39 -3.66
N LEU A 34 -9.79 1.20 -4.69
CA LEU A 34 -9.64 -0.08 -5.37
C LEU A 34 -8.17 -0.52 -5.28
N HIS A 35 -7.91 -1.72 -4.79
CA HIS A 35 -6.59 -2.35 -4.83
C HIS A 35 -6.54 -3.36 -5.98
N VAL A 36 -5.57 -3.17 -6.88
CA VAL A 36 -5.36 -4.03 -8.06
C VAL A 36 -3.93 -4.54 -8.14
N LEU A 37 -3.78 -5.69 -8.78
CA LEU A 37 -2.52 -6.38 -9.00
C LEU A 37 -2.53 -7.05 -10.38
N ASN A 38 -1.41 -7.64 -10.80
CA ASN A 38 -1.24 -8.30 -12.11
C ASN A 38 -1.25 -7.35 -13.32
N TYR A 39 -0.83 -6.10 -13.13
CA TYR A 39 -0.63 -5.11 -14.18
C TYR A 39 0.86 -4.85 -14.44
N GLY A 40 1.62 -5.94 -14.63
CA GLY A 40 3.08 -5.94 -14.72
C GLY A 40 3.67 -5.67 -16.12
N THR A 41 2.89 -5.12 -17.05
CA THR A 41 3.35 -4.71 -18.39
C THR A 41 2.67 -3.40 -18.79
N ASP A 42 3.28 -2.64 -19.71
CA ASP A 42 2.68 -1.40 -20.23
C ASP A 42 1.32 -1.64 -20.90
N ALA A 43 1.15 -2.75 -21.63
CA ALA A 43 -0.13 -3.11 -22.22
C ALA A 43 -1.21 -3.33 -21.15
N ALA A 44 -0.86 -3.99 -20.05
CA ALA A 44 -1.79 -4.14 -18.93
C ALA A 44 -2.08 -2.77 -18.29
N LEU A 45 -1.10 -1.88 -18.11
CA LEU A 45 -1.37 -0.53 -17.60
C LEU A 45 -2.33 0.26 -18.49
N VAL A 46 -2.26 0.09 -19.81
CA VAL A 46 -3.24 0.67 -20.73
C VAL A 46 -4.64 0.11 -20.44
N GLU A 47 -4.78 -1.22 -20.29
CA GLU A 47 -6.06 -1.86 -19.90
C GLU A 47 -6.61 -1.30 -18.57
N LEU A 48 -5.74 -0.99 -17.59
CA LEU A 48 -6.14 -0.37 -16.33
C LEU A 48 -6.59 1.08 -16.55
N GLY A 49 -5.79 1.85 -17.30
CA GLY A 49 -6.05 3.26 -17.61
C GLY A 49 -7.39 3.46 -18.31
N GLU A 50 -7.79 2.55 -19.21
CA GLU A 50 -9.09 2.58 -19.88
C GLU A 50 -10.28 2.43 -18.91
N GLN A 51 -10.08 1.78 -17.76
CA GLN A 51 -11.14 1.61 -16.75
C GLN A 51 -11.26 2.82 -15.80
N VAL A 52 -10.18 3.58 -15.61
CA VAL A 52 -10.12 4.70 -14.64
C VAL A 52 -11.26 5.71 -14.79
N PRO A 53 -11.62 6.21 -15.99
CA PRO A 53 -12.72 7.17 -16.11
C PRO A 53 -14.09 6.61 -15.67
N THR A 54 -14.32 5.31 -15.90
CA THR A 54 -15.57 4.66 -15.48
C THR A 54 -15.58 4.46 -13.97
N LEU A 55 -14.46 4.01 -13.39
CA LEU A 55 -14.32 3.84 -11.94
C LEU A 55 -14.47 5.18 -11.19
N ALA A 56 -13.88 6.25 -11.71
CA ALA A 56 -14.03 7.60 -11.17
C ALA A 56 -15.50 8.05 -11.16
N LYS A 57 -16.24 7.82 -12.26
CA LYS A 57 -17.69 8.11 -12.33
C LYS A 57 -18.52 7.30 -11.34
N MET A 58 -18.07 6.10 -10.97
CA MET A 58 -18.71 5.28 -9.93
C MET A 58 -18.36 5.75 -8.51
N GLY A 59 -17.40 6.68 -8.37
CA GLY A 59 -17.01 7.27 -7.09
C GLY A 59 -15.68 6.74 -6.52
N ILE A 60 -14.96 5.86 -7.23
CA ILE A 60 -13.60 5.47 -6.83
C ILE A 60 -12.67 6.69 -6.95
N ASN A 61 -11.97 7.02 -5.86
CA ASN A 61 -11.08 8.18 -5.79
C ASN A 61 -9.64 7.82 -5.38
N VAL A 62 -9.38 6.57 -5.00
CA VAL A 62 -8.03 6.06 -4.74
C VAL A 62 -7.84 4.71 -5.44
N LEU A 63 -6.70 4.53 -6.09
CA LEU A 63 -6.28 3.28 -6.72
C LEU A 63 -4.93 2.88 -6.10
N ILE A 64 -4.86 1.68 -5.51
CA ILE A 64 -3.59 1.05 -5.13
C ILE A 64 -3.21 0.08 -6.24
N LEU A 65 -1.99 0.20 -6.76
CA LEU A 65 -1.43 -0.74 -7.73
C LEU A 65 -0.27 -1.51 -7.09
N GLU A 66 -0.49 -2.78 -6.80
CA GLU A 66 0.56 -3.73 -6.41
C GLU A 66 1.39 -4.13 -7.63
N ILE A 67 2.58 -3.53 -7.71
CA ILE A 67 3.51 -3.68 -8.84
C ILE A 67 4.68 -4.62 -8.52
N ASN A 68 5.10 -4.69 -7.25
CA ASN A 68 6.19 -5.56 -6.78
C ASN A 68 7.39 -5.54 -7.73
N TYR A 69 7.90 -6.72 -8.10
CA TYR A 69 9.05 -6.90 -9.00
C TYR A 69 8.76 -6.61 -10.49
N ALA A 70 7.51 -6.31 -10.87
CA ALA A 70 7.10 -6.12 -12.26
C ALA A 70 7.26 -4.68 -12.78
N PHE A 71 8.36 -4.03 -12.38
CA PHE A 71 8.76 -2.69 -12.82
C PHE A 71 10.21 -2.71 -13.30
N GLU A 72 10.58 -1.80 -14.21
CA GLU A 72 11.92 -1.74 -14.82
C GLU A 72 13.02 -1.14 -13.94
N TYR A 73 13.12 -1.57 -12.68
CA TYR A 73 14.07 -1.06 -11.69
C TYR A 73 15.49 -0.88 -12.24
N GLN A 74 16.02 0.33 -12.20
CA GLN A 74 17.38 0.66 -12.66
C GLN A 74 18.43 0.42 -11.59
N SER A 75 18.09 0.59 -10.31
CA SER A 75 18.96 0.28 -9.17
C SER A 75 19.27 -1.21 -9.09
N HIS A 76 18.27 -2.06 -9.36
CA HIS A 76 18.36 -3.52 -9.26
C HIS A 76 17.73 -4.23 -10.48
N PRO A 77 18.34 -4.13 -11.68
CA PRO A 77 17.83 -4.75 -12.89
C PRO A 77 17.72 -6.28 -12.82
N GLU A 78 18.55 -6.91 -12.00
CA GLU A 78 18.54 -8.36 -11.73
C GLU A 78 17.30 -8.84 -10.97
N LEU A 79 16.55 -7.93 -10.35
CA LEU A 79 15.34 -8.22 -9.58
C LEU A 79 14.05 -8.04 -10.37
N ARG A 80 14.12 -7.63 -11.64
CA ARG A 80 12.95 -7.45 -12.50
C ARG A 80 12.27 -8.79 -12.78
N MET A 81 10.95 -8.82 -12.65
CA MET A 81 10.12 -9.98 -12.96
C MET A 81 9.32 -9.76 -14.25
N GLY A 82 9.29 -10.80 -15.10
CA GLY A 82 8.61 -10.76 -16.40
C GLY A 82 9.54 -10.33 -17.54
N ASN A 83 9.18 -10.71 -18.77
CA ASN A 83 10.00 -10.44 -19.97
C ASN A 83 9.95 -8.97 -20.39
N THR A 84 8.83 -8.31 -20.13
CA THR A 84 8.55 -6.91 -20.48
C THR A 84 7.91 -6.24 -19.26
N PRO A 85 8.69 -6.01 -18.18
CA PRO A 85 8.16 -5.35 -16.99
C PRO A 85 7.63 -3.97 -17.35
N THR A 86 6.73 -3.46 -16.52
CA THR A 86 6.18 -2.11 -16.67
C THR A 86 7.31 -1.07 -16.71
N THR A 87 7.21 -0.14 -17.66
CA THR A 87 8.16 0.96 -17.82
C THR A 87 7.76 2.19 -17.02
N ARG A 88 8.72 3.07 -16.75
CA ARG A 88 8.49 4.40 -16.18
C ARG A 88 7.53 5.22 -17.04
N ASP A 89 7.63 5.11 -18.37
CA ASP A 89 6.73 5.79 -19.29
C ASP A 89 5.31 5.19 -19.27
N GLY A 90 5.19 3.88 -19.15
CA GLY A 90 3.92 3.20 -18.92
C GLY A 90 3.23 3.68 -17.64
N VAL A 91 3.97 3.69 -16.53
CA VAL A 91 3.47 4.22 -15.24
C VAL A 91 3.04 5.68 -15.38
N ARG A 92 3.86 6.54 -15.98
CA ARG A 92 3.55 7.98 -16.14
C ARG A 92 2.27 8.22 -16.94
N LYS A 93 1.98 7.39 -17.94
CA LYS A 93 0.71 7.45 -18.70
C LYS A 93 -0.49 7.09 -17.80
N LEU A 94 -0.35 6.06 -16.95
CA LEU A 94 -1.39 5.73 -15.97
C LEU A 94 -1.57 6.87 -14.95
N VAL A 95 -0.48 7.43 -14.42
CA VAL A 95 -0.51 8.59 -13.50
C VAL A 95 -1.27 9.76 -14.13
N ALA A 96 -0.96 10.11 -15.38
CA ALA A 96 -1.66 11.18 -16.09
C ALA A 96 -3.16 10.90 -16.23
N THR A 97 -3.53 9.66 -16.54
CA THR A 97 -4.94 9.23 -16.63
C THR A 97 -5.65 9.34 -15.28
N CYS A 98 -5.03 8.85 -14.19
CA CYS A 98 -5.59 8.95 -12.83
C CYS A 98 -5.80 10.40 -12.42
N ARG A 99 -4.80 11.27 -12.61
CA ARG A 99 -4.89 12.71 -12.31
C ARG A 99 -5.97 13.43 -13.08
N ALA A 100 -6.10 13.15 -14.38
CA ALA A 100 -7.14 13.74 -15.22
C ALA A 100 -8.57 13.37 -14.76
N ASN A 101 -8.73 12.30 -13.98
CA ASN A 101 -10.01 11.83 -13.45
C ASN A 101 -10.15 12.01 -11.93
N GLY A 102 -9.24 12.74 -11.28
CA GLY A 102 -9.29 12.97 -9.82
C GLY A 102 -9.06 11.71 -8.97
N VAL A 103 -8.40 10.69 -9.52
CA VAL A 103 -8.06 9.45 -8.81
C VAL A 103 -6.63 9.54 -8.30
N ARG A 104 -6.44 9.37 -6.99
CA ARG A 104 -5.13 9.23 -6.36
C ARG A 104 -4.56 7.85 -6.68
N LEU A 105 -3.33 7.77 -7.16
CA LEU A 105 -2.66 6.51 -7.47
C LEU A 105 -1.54 6.25 -6.46
N ILE A 106 -1.57 5.09 -5.79
CA ILE A 106 -0.61 4.69 -4.76
C ILE A 106 0.08 3.40 -5.21
N PRO A 107 1.41 3.38 -5.41
CA PRO A 107 2.13 2.13 -5.64
C PRO A 107 2.16 1.26 -4.38
N GLN A 108 2.12 -0.06 -4.59
CA GLN A 108 2.36 -1.05 -3.56
C GLN A 108 3.53 -1.97 -3.93
N PHE A 109 4.37 -2.23 -2.94
CA PHE A 109 5.40 -3.26 -2.97
C PHE A 109 5.28 -4.08 -1.68
N SER A 110 4.99 -5.37 -1.80
CA SER A 110 4.84 -6.28 -0.67
C SER A 110 6.20 -6.51 0.00
N CYS A 111 6.40 -5.81 1.11
CA CYS A 111 7.59 -5.87 1.92
C CYS A 111 7.49 -6.94 3.00
N LEU A 112 8.65 -7.52 3.34
CA LEU A 112 8.86 -8.57 4.33
C LEU A 112 8.23 -9.90 3.95
N GLY A 113 6.91 -10.03 4.02
CA GLY A 113 6.17 -11.22 3.57
C GLY A 113 6.05 -11.29 2.05
N HIS A 114 5.37 -12.32 1.54
CA HIS A 114 5.10 -12.51 0.10
C HIS A 114 6.34 -12.48 -0.81
N GLN A 115 7.48 -12.97 -0.33
CA GLN A 115 8.69 -13.10 -1.16
C GLN A 115 8.71 -14.41 -1.97
N SER A 116 7.57 -15.08 -2.01
CA SER A 116 7.30 -16.23 -2.85
C SER A 116 5.80 -16.44 -2.98
N TRP A 117 5.38 -17.19 -3.99
CA TRP A 117 4.01 -17.69 -4.08
C TRP A 117 3.99 -19.13 -4.61
N ALA A 118 3.22 -20.01 -3.95
CA ALA A 118 3.26 -21.45 -4.20
C ALA A 118 4.72 -21.95 -4.19
N LYS A 119 5.20 -22.61 -5.25
CA LYS A 119 6.58 -23.09 -5.35
C LYS A 119 7.58 -22.04 -5.85
N ASN A 120 7.12 -20.87 -6.26
CA ASN A 120 7.94 -19.88 -6.94
C ASN A 120 8.50 -18.88 -5.93
N THR A 121 9.81 -18.88 -5.73
CA THR A 121 10.51 -17.85 -4.95
C THR A 121 10.78 -16.62 -5.82
N PHE A 122 10.55 -15.43 -5.28
CA PHE A 122 10.66 -14.18 -6.04
C PHE A 122 12.10 -13.65 -6.11
N PRO A 123 12.38 -12.71 -7.04
CA PRO A 123 13.74 -12.37 -7.44
C PRO A 123 14.71 -12.04 -6.30
N LEU A 124 14.29 -11.29 -5.27
CA LEU A 124 15.19 -10.93 -4.16
C LEU A 124 15.82 -12.16 -3.51
N LEU A 125 15.01 -13.15 -3.15
CA LEU A 125 15.49 -14.35 -2.44
C LEU A 125 16.07 -15.42 -3.37
N THR A 126 15.81 -15.34 -4.69
CA THR A 126 16.54 -16.19 -5.65
C THR A 126 17.92 -15.64 -5.99
N LYS A 127 18.09 -14.32 -6.06
CA LYS A 127 19.37 -13.66 -6.33
C LYS A 127 20.24 -13.54 -5.09
N TYR A 128 19.61 -13.36 -3.94
CA TYR A 128 20.26 -13.21 -2.64
C TYR A 128 19.63 -14.16 -1.61
N PRO A 129 19.85 -15.48 -1.73
CA PRO A 129 19.27 -16.46 -0.82
C PRO A 129 19.72 -16.29 0.64
N GLU A 130 20.84 -15.60 0.88
CA GLU A 130 21.30 -15.22 2.21
C GLU A 130 20.41 -14.17 2.91
N LEU A 131 19.50 -13.53 2.17
CA LEU A 131 18.52 -12.59 2.70
C LEU A 131 17.21 -13.25 3.11
N ASP A 132 17.04 -14.55 2.88
CA ASP A 132 15.88 -15.30 3.36
C ASP A 132 15.92 -15.38 4.89
N LEU A 133 14.77 -15.17 5.54
CA LEU A 133 14.64 -15.27 7.00
C LEU A 133 14.95 -16.67 7.53
N THR A 134 14.69 -17.70 6.71
CA THR A 134 14.83 -19.13 7.01
C THR A 134 15.62 -19.85 5.92
N PRO A 135 16.90 -19.47 5.71
CA PRO A 135 17.65 -19.86 4.52
C PRO A 135 17.83 -21.38 4.44
N GLY A 136 17.39 -21.96 3.33
CA GLY A 136 17.49 -23.40 3.04
C GLY A 136 16.53 -24.32 3.81
N ALA A 137 15.69 -23.80 4.71
CA ALA A 137 14.84 -24.63 5.56
C ALA A 137 13.63 -25.25 4.83
N PHE A 138 13.12 -24.55 3.81
CA PHE A 138 11.88 -24.92 3.11
C PHE A 138 12.12 -24.98 1.59
N PRO A 139 12.74 -26.06 1.06
CA PRO A 139 12.88 -26.24 -0.39
C PRO A 139 11.51 -26.23 -1.06
N ASP A 140 11.41 -25.61 -2.25
CA ASP A 140 10.16 -25.43 -2.99
C ASP A 140 9.00 -24.78 -2.19
N ASN A 141 9.34 -24.08 -1.09
CA ASN A 141 8.41 -23.49 -0.14
C ASN A 141 7.50 -24.52 0.57
N GLU A 142 7.92 -25.79 0.63
CA GLU A 142 7.16 -26.81 1.35
C GLU A 142 7.13 -26.54 2.86
N GLY A 143 5.95 -26.60 3.46
CA GLY A 143 5.74 -26.38 4.90
C GLY A 143 5.57 -24.91 5.31
N ILE A 144 5.68 -23.97 4.36
CA ILE A 144 5.41 -22.54 4.58
C ILE A 144 4.35 -22.03 3.61
N TYR A 145 3.76 -20.89 3.95
CA TYR A 145 2.79 -20.24 3.07
C TYR A 145 3.50 -19.36 2.03
N CYS A 146 4.32 -18.44 2.49
CA CYS A 146 5.22 -17.65 1.65
C CYS A 146 6.55 -17.43 2.39
N ARG A 147 7.59 -17.07 1.64
CA ARG A 147 8.89 -16.68 2.18
C ARG A 147 8.85 -15.26 2.70
N GLU A 148 9.74 -15.03 3.67
CA GLU A 148 10.00 -13.75 4.28
C GLU A 148 11.48 -13.41 4.11
N TRP A 149 11.82 -12.15 3.82
CA TRP A 149 13.22 -11.73 3.95
C TRP A 149 13.59 -11.51 5.43
N ASP A 150 14.88 -11.51 5.77
CA ASP A 150 15.34 -11.22 7.12
C ASP A 150 15.22 -9.72 7.46
N PRO A 151 14.29 -9.30 8.35
CA PRO A 151 14.11 -7.89 8.71
C PRO A 151 15.26 -7.32 9.56
N LEU A 152 16.18 -8.17 10.03
CA LEU A 152 17.35 -7.77 10.79
C LEU A 152 18.61 -7.68 9.93
N ASN A 153 18.55 -8.10 8.67
CA ASN A 153 19.68 -8.02 7.75
C ASN A 153 19.67 -6.66 7.02
N PRO A 154 20.63 -5.75 7.30
CA PRO A 154 20.64 -4.42 6.71
C PRO A 154 20.76 -4.43 5.17
N LYS A 155 21.35 -5.47 4.59
CA LYS A 155 21.53 -5.61 3.14
C LYS A 155 20.19 -5.70 2.40
N VAL A 156 19.12 -6.16 3.04
CA VAL A 156 17.76 -6.10 2.46
C VAL A 156 17.37 -4.65 2.17
N TYR A 157 17.58 -3.76 3.13
CA TYR A 157 17.16 -2.36 3.03
C TYR A 157 18.07 -1.56 2.09
N GLU A 158 19.36 -1.92 1.99
CA GLU A 158 20.26 -1.37 0.97
C GLU A 158 19.77 -1.61 -0.47
N ILE A 159 19.02 -2.70 -0.68
CA ILE A 159 18.47 -3.09 -1.99
C ILE A 159 17.05 -2.56 -2.19
N VAL A 160 16.16 -2.82 -1.23
CA VAL A 160 14.73 -2.54 -1.38
C VAL A 160 14.44 -1.05 -1.34
N LEU A 161 15.12 -0.25 -0.49
CA LEU A 161 14.81 1.17 -0.37
C LEU A 161 15.05 1.96 -1.67
N PRO A 162 16.16 1.75 -2.43
CA PRO A 162 16.31 2.31 -3.78
C PRO A 162 15.19 1.89 -4.76
N MET A 163 14.68 0.66 -4.67
CA MET A 163 13.57 0.22 -5.51
C MET A 163 12.27 0.95 -5.16
N LEU A 164 11.95 1.08 -3.86
CA LEU A 164 10.81 1.88 -3.42
C LEU A 164 10.96 3.35 -3.87
N ASP A 165 12.18 3.87 -3.84
CA ASP A 165 12.48 5.23 -4.29
C ASP A 165 12.13 5.45 -5.77
N GLU A 166 12.45 4.49 -6.63
CA GLU A 166 12.10 4.51 -8.05
C GLU A 166 10.59 4.42 -8.29
N LEU A 167 9.86 3.64 -7.47
CA LEU A 167 8.40 3.58 -7.56
C LEU A 167 7.77 4.93 -7.18
N ILE A 168 8.21 5.55 -6.08
CA ILE A 168 7.72 6.87 -5.65
C ILE A 168 7.92 7.90 -6.78
N GLU A 169 9.09 7.90 -7.42
CA GLU A 169 9.39 8.81 -8.52
C GLU A 169 8.60 8.53 -9.79
N ALA A 170 8.45 7.25 -10.18
CA ALA A 170 7.75 6.87 -11.40
C ALA A 170 6.24 7.15 -11.31
N PHE A 171 5.66 6.89 -10.13
CA PHE A 171 4.24 7.10 -9.85
C PHE A 171 3.93 8.58 -9.50
N ASP A 172 4.95 9.40 -9.27
CA ASP A 172 4.81 10.75 -8.71
C ASP A 172 3.87 10.73 -7.48
N ALA A 173 4.20 9.81 -6.57
CA ALA A 173 3.35 9.37 -5.48
C ALA A 173 3.57 10.19 -4.21
N ASP A 174 2.49 10.46 -3.50
CA ASP A 174 2.47 11.08 -2.17
C ASP A 174 2.30 10.03 -1.05
N ALA A 175 2.19 8.75 -1.41
CA ALA A 175 2.11 7.62 -0.49
C ALA A 175 2.70 6.34 -1.12
N MET A 176 3.11 5.41 -0.25
CA MET A 176 3.57 4.08 -0.61
C MET A 176 2.90 3.04 0.28
N HIS A 177 2.31 2.00 -0.31
CA HIS A 177 1.82 0.86 0.44
C HIS A 177 2.90 -0.23 0.52
N VAL A 178 3.28 -0.63 1.73
CA VAL A 178 4.40 -1.57 1.93
C VAL A 178 3.97 -3.03 2.11
N GLY A 179 2.68 -3.33 2.07
CA GLY A 179 2.19 -4.68 2.32
C GLY A 179 2.36 -5.04 3.80
N MET A 180 3.39 -5.84 4.11
CA MET A 180 3.75 -6.34 5.46
C MET A 180 2.71 -7.28 6.11
N ASP A 181 1.84 -7.87 5.30
CA ASP A 181 0.86 -8.89 5.71
C ASP A 181 1.47 -10.29 5.78
N GLU A 182 0.75 -11.20 6.46
CA GLU A 182 0.96 -12.64 6.37
C GLU A 182 2.41 -13.08 6.70
N VAL A 183 3.03 -12.37 7.64
CA VAL A 183 4.35 -12.68 8.22
C VAL A 183 4.18 -13.71 9.34
N PHE A 184 4.69 -14.92 9.12
CA PHE A 184 4.53 -16.10 9.98
C PHE A 184 5.85 -16.62 10.57
N LEU A 185 6.99 -16.35 9.96
CA LEU A 185 8.26 -17.03 10.24
C LEU A 185 9.17 -16.29 11.22
N ILE A 186 8.84 -15.07 11.62
CA ILE A 186 9.56 -14.37 12.71
C ILE A 186 9.53 -15.22 13.98
N GLY A 187 10.71 -15.45 14.56
CA GLY A 187 10.89 -16.27 15.77
C GLY A 187 10.95 -17.76 15.50
N SER A 188 10.83 -18.21 14.24
CA SER A 188 10.98 -19.60 13.84
C SER A 188 12.32 -20.19 14.30
N GLU A 189 12.30 -21.48 14.66
CA GLU A 189 13.51 -22.24 14.98
C GLU A 189 14.51 -22.30 13.81
N HIS A 190 14.00 -22.11 12.58
CA HIS A 190 14.78 -22.06 11.35
C HIS A 190 15.27 -20.66 10.99
N SER A 191 14.97 -19.64 11.80
CA SER A 191 15.42 -18.27 11.58
C SER A 191 16.57 -17.91 12.52
N PRO A 192 17.84 -17.97 12.07
CA PRO A 192 18.99 -17.76 12.94
C PRO A 192 19.02 -16.36 13.57
N SER A 193 18.51 -15.36 12.85
CA SER A 193 18.54 -13.97 13.28
C SER A 193 17.38 -13.61 14.22
N THR A 194 16.25 -14.32 14.18
CA THR A 194 15.05 -13.97 14.96
C THR A 194 14.66 -15.00 16.02
N LYS A 195 15.18 -16.23 15.97
CA LYS A 195 14.94 -17.27 16.98
C LYS A 195 15.26 -16.74 18.39
N GLY A 196 14.31 -16.93 19.32
CA GLY A 196 14.42 -16.50 20.71
C GLY A 196 14.32 -14.98 20.92
N LYS A 197 14.08 -14.18 19.88
CA LYS A 197 13.75 -12.76 20.00
C LYS A 197 12.24 -12.56 20.14
N ASP A 198 11.87 -11.41 20.68
CA ASP A 198 10.48 -10.95 20.75
C ASP A 198 9.97 -10.60 19.34
N PRO A 199 8.99 -11.35 18.78
CA PRO A 199 8.48 -11.12 17.43
C PRO A 199 7.88 -9.73 17.24
N ALA A 200 7.25 -9.16 18.27
CA ALA A 200 6.70 -7.81 18.22
C ALA A 200 7.80 -6.77 17.98
N LYS A 201 8.94 -6.89 18.66
CA LYS A 201 10.07 -5.95 18.49
C LYS A 201 10.75 -6.12 17.13
N VAL A 202 10.86 -7.35 16.63
CA VAL A 202 11.44 -7.61 15.31
C VAL A 202 10.55 -7.03 14.21
N PHE A 203 9.25 -7.29 14.26
CA PHE A 203 8.30 -6.74 13.28
C PHE A 203 8.23 -5.21 13.36
N ALA A 204 8.15 -4.63 14.58
CA ALA A 204 8.17 -3.18 14.77
C ALA A 204 9.43 -2.52 14.21
N LYS A 205 10.61 -3.15 14.36
CA LYS A 205 11.85 -2.64 13.76
C LYS A 205 11.72 -2.56 12.23
N ALA A 206 11.21 -3.61 11.59
CA ALA A 206 11.03 -3.62 10.14
C ALA A 206 10.07 -2.51 9.65
N VAL A 207 8.96 -2.32 10.36
CA VAL A 207 8.01 -1.24 10.10
C VAL A 207 8.68 0.13 10.27
N ASN A 208 9.44 0.31 11.36
CA ASN A 208 10.10 1.58 11.67
C ASN A 208 11.21 1.93 10.68
N ASP A 209 11.96 0.95 10.16
CA ASP A 209 13.00 1.19 9.15
C ASP A 209 12.39 1.66 7.83
N LEU A 210 11.28 1.03 7.39
CA LEU A 210 10.53 1.46 6.21
C LEU A 210 9.91 2.85 6.42
N HIS A 211 9.29 3.09 7.58
CA HIS A 211 8.71 4.39 7.93
C HIS A 211 9.76 5.51 7.94
N ALA A 212 10.91 5.27 8.58
CA ALA A 212 11.99 6.27 8.67
C ALA A 212 12.48 6.70 7.28
N HIS A 213 12.53 5.77 6.32
CA HIS A 213 12.89 6.10 4.94
C HIS A 213 11.73 6.77 4.17
N LEU A 214 10.55 6.16 4.15
CA LEU A 214 9.42 6.65 3.36
C LEU A 214 8.85 7.97 3.87
N VAL A 215 8.57 8.04 5.17
CA VAL A 215 7.97 9.23 5.78
C VAL A 215 9.06 10.20 6.20
N GLY A 216 10.08 9.72 6.91
CA GLY A 216 11.13 10.59 7.47
C GLY A 216 12.05 11.22 6.42
N LYS A 217 12.46 10.46 5.39
CA LYS A 217 13.41 10.92 4.37
C LYS A 217 12.73 11.31 3.05
N ARG A 218 11.77 10.53 2.57
CA ARG A 218 11.07 10.80 1.30
C ARG A 218 9.86 11.71 1.44
N GLY A 219 9.29 11.83 2.64
CA GLY A 219 8.14 12.70 2.90
C GLY A 219 6.82 12.21 2.32
N VAL A 220 6.68 10.90 2.05
CA VAL A 220 5.42 10.29 1.59
C VAL A 220 4.68 9.60 2.72
N GLU A 221 3.37 9.44 2.63
CA GLU A 221 2.61 8.63 3.59
C GLU A 221 2.93 7.14 3.44
N MET A 222 2.85 6.38 4.53
CA MET A 222 3.01 4.93 4.51
C MET A 222 1.67 4.26 4.79
N LEU A 223 1.27 3.33 3.91
CA LEU A 223 0.14 2.43 4.11
C LEU A 223 0.66 1.01 4.36
N MET A 224 -0.05 0.24 5.17
CA MET A 224 0.33 -1.12 5.52
C MET A 224 -0.91 -1.96 5.83
N TRP A 225 -0.89 -3.25 5.51
CA TRP A 225 -1.91 -4.18 6.00
C TRP A 225 -1.84 -4.35 7.52
N GLY A 226 -2.99 -4.48 8.18
CA GLY A 226 -3.09 -4.43 9.64
C GLY A 226 -2.94 -5.77 10.38
N ASP A 227 -3.03 -6.91 9.69
CA ASP A 227 -3.23 -8.23 10.29
C ASP A 227 -2.16 -8.60 11.33
N ARG A 228 -0.89 -8.23 11.11
CA ARG A 228 0.21 -8.52 12.04
C ARG A 228 0.18 -7.69 13.33
N PHE A 229 -0.70 -6.70 13.45
CA PHE A 229 -0.95 -5.93 14.68
C PHE A 229 -2.13 -6.45 15.51
N ILE A 230 -2.88 -7.43 15.00
CA ILE A 230 -4.09 -7.93 15.64
C ILE A 230 -3.75 -9.20 16.43
N ASP A 231 -3.97 -9.23 17.75
CA ASP A 231 -3.75 -10.43 18.56
C ASP A 231 -4.89 -11.43 18.37
N SER A 232 -4.61 -12.59 17.77
CA SER A 232 -5.59 -13.67 17.53
C SER A 232 -6.17 -14.28 18.82
N LYS A 233 -5.52 -14.08 19.98
CA LYS A 233 -6.04 -14.52 21.28
C LYS A 233 -7.06 -13.56 21.87
N VAL A 234 -7.05 -12.30 21.43
CA VAL A 234 -7.97 -11.24 21.89
C VAL A 234 -9.10 -11.06 20.90
N TYR A 235 -8.81 -11.09 19.61
CA TYR A 235 -9.78 -10.89 18.54
C TYR A 235 -9.99 -12.18 17.75
N PRO A 236 -11.24 -12.61 17.49
CA PRO A 236 -11.56 -13.91 16.91
C PRO A 236 -11.38 -13.94 15.38
N TYR A 237 -10.20 -13.55 14.93
CA TYR A 237 -9.78 -13.59 13.54
C TYR A 237 -8.91 -14.83 13.28
N GLY A 238 -8.94 -15.34 12.06
CA GLY A 238 -8.08 -16.46 11.67
C GLY A 238 -6.63 -16.01 11.53
N ARG A 239 -5.69 -16.98 11.51
CA ARG A 239 -4.23 -16.71 11.38
C ARG A 239 -3.82 -15.83 10.20
N TRP A 240 -4.65 -15.75 9.16
CA TRP A 240 -4.41 -14.88 8.00
C TRP A 240 -4.70 -13.42 8.38
N GLU A 241 -5.82 -13.17 9.04
CA GLU A 241 -6.32 -11.84 9.42
C GLU A 241 -5.76 -11.34 10.77
N ALA A 242 -5.01 -12.17 11.51
CA ALA A 242 -4.44 -11.81 12.81
C ALA A 242 -3.15 -12.57 13.13
N SER A 243 -2.35 -11.97 14.01
CA SER A 243 -1.12 -12.52 14.56
C SER A 243 -1.39 -13.67 15.53
N ASP A 244 -0.88 -14.87 15.20
CA ASP A 244 -0.77 -16.02 16.09
C ASP A 244 0.68 -16.31 16.52
N ASN A 245 1.65 -15.54 15.99
CA ASN A 245 3.08 -15.68 16.23
C ASN A 245 3.68 -14.58 17.14
N GLY A 246 2.84 -13.77 17.79
CA GLY A 246 3.28 -12.78 18.79
C GLY A 246 3.75 -11.44 18.22
N THR A 247 3.49 -11.17 16.94
CA THR A 247 3.79 -9.88 16.30
C THR A 247 2.85 -8.75 16.74
N ALA A 248 1.65 -9.07 17.26
CA ALA A 248 0.61 -8.08 17.59
C ALA A 248 1.07 -6.91 18.49
N GLY A 249 1.97 -7.18 19.45
CA GLY A 249 2.51 -6.13 20.34
C GLY A 249 3.28 -5.01 19.63
N ALA A 250 3.66 -5.22 18.37
CA ALA A 250 4.31 -4.21 17.54
C ALA A 250 3.44 -2.97 17.33
N ILE A 251 2.11 -3.11 17.45
CA ILE A 251 1.16 -1.99 17.32
C ILE A 251 1.51 -0.81 18.24
N ASP A 252 2.11 -1.05 19.41
CA ASP A 252 2.48 -0.04 20.40
C ASP A 252 3.90 0.52 20.21
N LEU A 253 4.65 0.00 19.23
CA LEU A 253 6.06 0.31 19.01
C LEU A 253 6.32 1.06 17.69
N VAL A 254 5.25 1.40 16.95
CA VAL A 254 5.32 2.02 15.63
C VAL A 254 4.63 3.39 15.58
N PRO A 255 5.04 4.29 14.66
CA PRO A 255 4.40 5.57 14.42
C PRO A 255 2.92 5.45 14.07
N LYS A 256 2.09 6.38 14.59
CA LYS A 256 0.62 6.36 14.45
C LYS A 256 0.10 7.07 13.20
N ASP A 257 0.99 7.70 12.44
CA ASP A 257 0.70 8.35 11.16
C ASP A 257 0.65 7.36 9.98
N ILE A 258 1.11 6.11 10.18
CA ILE A 258 0.88 4.97 9.28
C ILE A 258 -0.63 4.75 9.11
N ILE A 259 -1.08 4.59 7.87
CA ILE A 259 -2.46 4.22 7.58
C ILE A 259 -2.56 2.69 7.56
N ILE A 260 -3.50 2.17 8.33
CA ILE A 260 -3.72 0.73 8.45
C ILE A 260 -4.86 0.29 7.54
N CYS A 261 -4.54 -0.55 6.57
CA CYS A 261 -5.50 -1.24 5.73
C CYS A 261 -5.97 -2.52 6.45
N ASP A 262 -7.14 -2.47 7.09
CA ASP A 262 -7.66 -3.53 7.97
C ASP A 262 -8.55 -4.50 7.17
N TRP A 263 -7.99 -5.62 6.74
CA TRP A 263 -8.64 -6.49 5.76
C TRP A 263 -9.38 -7.66 6.40
N HIS A 264 -10.64 -7.86 5.98
CA HIS A 264 -11.48 -8.99 6.41
C HIS A 264 -12.42 -9.44 5.28
N TYR A 265 -12.41 -10.75 4.97
CA TYR A 265 -13.16 -11.29 3.83
C TYR A 265 -14.37 -12.13 4.23
N GLY A 266 -14.48 -12.47 5.52
CA GLY A 266 -15.64 -13.14 6.09
C GLY A 266 -16.73 -12.14 6.49
N GLN A 267 -18.00 -12.53 6.29
CA GLN A 267 -19.12 -11.84 6.90
C GLN A 267 -19.10 -12.08 8.41
N ARG A 268 -19.23 -11.01 9.20
CA ARG A 268 -19.22 -11.05 10.67
C ARG A 268 -20.24 -10.06 11.23
N ASP A 269 -20.70 -10.30 12.45
CA ASP A 269 -21.57 -9.36 13.17
C ASP A 269 -20.81 -8.11 13.64
N SER A 270 -19.51 -8.26 13.88
CA SER A 270 -18.60 -7.17 14.26
C SER A 270 -17.18 -7.39 13.74
N TYR A 271 -16.46 -6.27 13.57
CA TYR A 271 -15.06 -6.23 13.14
C TYR A 271 -14.23 -5.45 14.17
N PRO A 272 -13.94 -6.05 15.35
CA PRO A 272 -13.40 -5.33 16.50
C PRO A 272 -11.98 -4.76 16.34
N SER A 273 -11.23 -5.16 15.31
CA SER A 273 -9.96 -4.53 14.92
C SER A 273 -10.13 -3.08 14.48
N VAL A 274 -11.25 -2.75 13.84
CA VAL A 274 -11.53 -1.40 13.34
C VAL A 274 -11.52 -0.36 14.47
N PRO A 275 -12.35 -0.46 15.54
CA PRO A 275 -12.27 0.46 16.67
C PRO A 275 -10.93 0.36 17.40
N MET A 276 -10.35 -0.84 17.51
CA MET A 276 -9.04 -1.02 18.17
C MET A 276 -7.96 -0.16 17.52
N PHE A 277 -7.85 -0.15 16.19
CA PHE A 277 -6.85 0.68 15.50
C PHE A 277 -7.10 2.19 15.68
N ILE A 278 -8.37 2.62 15.64
CA ILE A 278 -8.77 4.01 15.89
C ILE A 278 -8.35 4.45 17.30
N GLU A 279 -8.65 3.62 18.30
CA GLU A 279 -8.30 3.82 19.72
C GLU A 279 -6.79 3.87 19.92
N LYS A 280 -6.03 3.01 19.21
CA LYS A 280 -4.56 2.99 19.21
C LYS A 280 -3.91 4.17 18.50
N GLY A 281 -4.70 5.03 17.85
CA GLY A 281 -4.23 6.29 17.27
C GLY A 281 -4.17 6.32 15.75
N PHE A 282 -4.40 5.21 15.06
CA PHE A 282 -4.18 5.10 13.63
C PHE A 282 -5.35 5.64 12.80
N ARG A 283 -5.04 6.03 11.57
CA ARG A 283 -6.05 6.10 10.51
C ARG A 283 -6.26 4.69 9.95
N VAL A 284 -7.51 4.31 9.74
CA VAL A 284 -7.92 2.94 9.42
C VAL A 284 -8.72 2.94 8.14
N TRP A 285 -8.42 1.99 7.27
CA TRP A 285 -9.08 1.78 6.01
C TRP A 285 -9.52 0.32 5.88
N PRO A 286 -10.75 -0.01 6.32
CA PRO A 286 -11.29 -1.36 6.19
C PRO A 286 -11.29 -1.87 4.75
N ALA A 287 -10.85 -3.11 4.54
CA ALA A 287 -10.65 -3.68 3.21
C ALA A 287 -11.40 -5.01 3.00
N GLY A 288 -12.38 -5.02 2.08
CA GLY A 288 -13.13 -6.21 1.69
C GLY A 288 -12.60 -6.86 0.41
N TRP A 289 -13.14 -8.02 0.02
CA TRP A 289 -12.72 -8.74 -1.20
C TRP A 289 -13.88 -9.17 -2.12
N ASN A 290 -14.27 -10.45 -2.09
CA ASN A 290 -14.99 -11.10 -3.20
C ASN A 290 -16.45 -11.45 -2.91
N LYS A 291 -16.85 -11.47 -1.64
CA LYS A 291 -18.23 -11.74 -1.22
C LYS A 291 -18.95 -10.41 -0.98
N VAL A 292 -20.06 -10.21 -1.67
CA VAL A 292 -20.86 -8.99 -1.57
C VAL A 292 -21.36 -8.80 -0.13
N GLU A 293 -21.87 -9.86 0.49
CA GLU A 293 -22.45 -9.83 1.83
C GLU A 293 -21.40 -9.48 2.90
N ALA A 294 -20.20 -10.05 2.78
CA ALA A 294 -19.09 -9.75 3.68
C ALA A 294 -18.57 -8.31 3.51
N THR A 295 -18.42 -7.87 2.26
CA THR A 295 -17.98 -6.51 1.93
C THR A 295 -18.98 -5.48 2.45
N ASN A 296 -20.27 -5.71 2.23
CA ASN A 296 -21.34 -4.83 2.72
C ASN A 296 -21.38 -4.80 4.25
N ALA A 297 -21.23 -5.95 4.92
CA ALA A 297 -21.18 -6.01 6.39
C ALA A 297 -20.01 -5.19 6.95
N LEU A 298 -18.82 -5.27 6.33
CA LEU A 298 -17.65 -4.49 6.74
C LEU A 298 -17.84 -2.99 6.49
N ILE A 299 -18.39 -2.60 5.33
CA ILE A 299 -18.73 -1.18 5.05
C ILE A 299 -19.70 -0.64 6.10
N GLN A 300 -20.81 -1.35 6.35
CA GLN A 300 -21.83 -0.94 7.30
C GLN A 300 -21.31 -0.89 8.74
N TYR A 301 -20.37 -1.77 9.10
CA TYR A 301 -19.71 -1.72 10.40
C TYR A 301 -18.79 -0.50 10.50
N GLY A 302 -17.97 -0.23 9.48
CA GLY A 302 -17.10 0.94 9.41
C GLY A 302 -17.85 2.27 9.49
N GLN A 303 -19.02 2.36 8.83
CA GLN A 303 -19.92 3.53 8.87
C GLN A 303 -20.49 3.85 10.25
N ARG A 304 -20.30 3.00 11.26
CA ARG A 304 -20.68 3.29 12.67
C ARG A 304 -19.67 4.20 13.37
N PHE A 305 -18.50 4.44 12.76
CA PHE A 305 -17.42 5.20 13.34
C PHE A 305 -17.21 6.51 12.56
N ASP A 306 -17.57 7.62 13.17
CA ASP A 306 -17.34 8.95 12.62
C ASP A 306 -15.97 9.49 13.06
N GLY A 307 -15.33 10.24 12.17
CA GLY A 307 -14.12 11.01 12.49
C GLY A 307 -12.97 10.82 11.51
N PRO A 308 -11.92 11.65 11.60
CA PRO A 308 -10.85 11.75 10.61
C PRO A 308 -9.95 10.50 10.54
N LYS A 309 -10.12 9.56 11.48
CA LYS A 309 -9.39 8.29 11.52
C LYS A 309 -10.08 7.16 10.75
N MET A 310 -11.38 7.26 10.48
CA MET A 310 -12.08 6.29 9.64
C MET A 310 -12.02 6.78 8.19
N LEU A 311 -11.20 6.13 7.36
CA LEU A 311 -10.94 6.65 6.02
C LEU A 311 -12.01 6.27 5.00
N GLY A 312 -12.75 5.18 5.17
CA GLY A 312 -13.74 4.73 4.18
C GLY A 312 -13.63 3.24 3.93
N HIS A 313 -13.58 2.82 2.66
CA HIS A 313 -13.46 1.40 2.32
C HIS A 313 -12.54 1.14 1.13
N LEU A 314 -11.77 0.05 1.21
CA LEU A 314 -10.87 -0.43 0.16
C LEU A 314 -11.38 -1.75 -0.41
N PHE A 315 -11.70 -1.76 -1.71
CA PHE A 315 -12.04 -3.00 -2.41
C PHE A 315 -10.78 -3.69 -2.89
N THR A 316 -10.46 -4.86 -2.34
CA THR A 316 -9.37 -5.71 -2.83
C THR A 316 -9.87 -6.67 -3.91
N THR A 317 -8.96 -7.17 -4.75
CA THR A 317 -9.36 -7.90 -5.96
C THR A 317 -8.77 -9.29 -6.11
N TRP A 318 -7.51 -9.53 -5.71
CA TRP A 318 -6.70 -10.79 -5.64
C TRP A 318 -6.78 -11.82 -6.80
N SER A 319 -7.77 -11.75 -7.68
CA SER A 319 -8.27 -12.83 -8.53
C SER A 319 -8.11 -12.55 -10.04
N GLY A 320 -6.96 -11.95 -10.40
CA GLY A 320 -6.60 -11.59 -11.77
C GLY A 320 -7.31 -10.32 -12.28
N ARG A 321 -6.92 -9.83 -13.45
CA ARG A 321 -7.50 -8.64 -14.08
C ARG A 321 -8.97 -8.89 -14.48
N LYS A 322 -9.84 -7.90 -14.26
CA LYS A 322 -11.26 -7.94 -14.61
C LYS A 322 -11.72 -6.57 -15.10
N LYS A 323 -12.97 -6.50 -15.55
CA LYS A 323 -13.69 -5.22 -15.68
C LYS A 323 -14.23 -4.82 -14.30
N TRP A 324 -13.48 -3.97 -13.59
CA TRP A 324 -13.75 -3.65 -12.19
C TRP A 324 -15.06 -2.90 -11.97
N SER A 325 -15.55 -2.20 -12.99
CA SER A 325 -16.89 -1.58 -12.98
C SER A 325 -18.04 -2.58 -12.94
N GLU A 326 -17.78 -3.87 -13.16
CA GLU A 326 -18.75 -4.96 -13.11
C GLU A 326 -18.46 -5.95 -11.98
N PHE A 327 -17.41 -5.71 -11.17
CA PHE A 327 -17.07 -6.58 -10.06
C PHE A 327 -18.09 -6.41 -8.92
N PRO A 328 -18.90 -7.44 -8.57
CA PRO A 328 -20.06 -7.24 -7.72
C PRO A 328 -19.80 -6.59 -6.36
N PRO A 329 -18.71 -6.92 -5.62
CA PRO A 329 -18.40 -6.24 -4.36
C PRO A 329 -18.17 -4.74 -4.50
N VAL A 330 -17.52 -4.30 -5.59
CA VAL A 330 -17.31 -2.88 -5.90
C VAL A 330 -18.64 -2.21 -6.23
N VAL A 331 -19.43 -2.82 -7.12
CA VAL A 331 -20.72 -2.26 -7.57
C VAL A 331 -21.71 -2.11 -6.42
N GLU A 332 -21.89 -3.15 -5.60
CA GLU A 332 -22.84 -3.12 -4.49
C GLU A 332 -22.31 -2.30 -3.30
N GLY A 333 -21.02 -2.40 -2.98
CA GLY A 333 -20.43 -1.65 -1.88
C GLY A 333 -20.45 -0.13 -2.13
N LEU A 334 -20.19 0.32 -3.36
CA LEU A 334 -20.26 1.75 -3.70
C LEU A 334 -21.66 2.34 -3.51
N LYS A 335 -22.73 1.56 -3.71
CA LYS A 335 -24.11 2.02 -3.43
C LYS A 335 -24.34 2.31 -1.94
N LEU A 336 -23.59 1.66 -1.04
CA LEU A 336 -23.66 1.91 0.40
C LEU A 336 -22.84 3.15 0.80
N LEU A 337 -21.69 3.35 0.14
CA LEU A 337 -20.80 4.47 0.42
C LEU A 337 -21.34 5.79 -0.14
N THR A 338 -22.05 5.78 -1.27
CA THR A 338 -22.63 7.01 -1.87
C THR A 338 -23.93 7.46 -1.21
N LYS A 339 -24.65 6.58 -0.52
CA LYS A 339 -25.86 6.94 0.24
C LYS A 339 -25.56 7.65 1.56
N ALA A 340 -24.31 7.66 1.99
CA ALA A 340 -23.86 8.26 3.24
C ALA A 340 -23.33 9.71 3.07
N ASP A 341 -23.21 10.20 1.83
CA ASP A 341 -22.91 11.60 1.50
C ASP A 341 -24.17 12.47 1.48
#